data_AF-A0A2N3B7B8-F1
#
_entry.id   AF-A0A2N3B7B8-F1
#
_cell.length_a   1.000
_cell.length_b   1.000
_cell.length_c   1.000
_cell.angle_alpha   90.00
_cell.angle_beta   90.00
_cell.angle_gamma   90.00
#
_symmetry.space_group_name_H-M   'P 1'
#
loop_
_entity.id
_entity.type
_entity.pdbx_description
1 polymer ?
#
loop_
_entity_poly.entity_id
_entity_poly.type
_entity_poly.pdbx_seq_one_letter_code
_entity_poly.pdbx_strand_id
1 'polypeptide(L)' 'LVQRNAMKVWESDGKLSLLDLLKADSQVTAALSPVELEEKFDLGYHFAQVDTIFARVFG' A
#
# COMPACT_ATOMS: atom_id res chain seq x y z
N LEU A 1 11.35 -8.77 -2.34
CA LEU A 1 11.32 -7.33 -2.68
C LEU A 1 10.64 -6.52 -1.59
N VAL A 2 9.35 -6.72 -1.31
CA VAL A 2 8.60 -5.90 -0.34
C VAL A 2 8.98 -6.14 1.13
N GLN A 3 9.25 -7.40 1.52
CA GLN A 3 9.50 -7.77 2.92
C GLN A 3 10.62 -6.96 3.59
N ARG A 4 11.74 -6.69 2.91
CA ARG A 4 12.85 -5.87 3.43
C ARG A 4 12.39 -4.49 3.89
N ASN A 5 11.55 -3.82 3.08
CA ASN A 5 11.09 -2.47 3.40
C ASN A 5 10.00 -2.52 4.48
N ALA A 6 9.14 -3.54 4.48
CA ALA A 6 8.17 -3.75 5.56
C ALA A 6 8.85 -3.98 6.93
N MET A 7 9.95 -4.75 6.97
CA MET A 7 10.70 -4.96 8.21
C MET A 7 11.31 -3.66 8.78
N LYS A 8 11.81 -2.76 7.91
CA LYS A 8 12.29 -1.43 8.36
C LYS A 8 11.18 -0.62 9.02
N VAL A 9 9.96 -0.66 8.48
CA VAL A 9 8.79 0.01 9.09
C VAL A 9 8.51 -0.57 10.47
N TRP A 10 8.50 -1.91 10.58
CA TRP A 10 8.27 -2.62 11.83
C TRP A 10 9.33 -2.29 12.89
N GLU A 11 10.62 -2.39 12.55
CA GLU A 11 11.74 -2.08 13.43
C GLU A 11 11.77 -0.61 13.87
N SER A 12 11.12 0.28 13.12
CA SER A 12 10.98 1.70 13.45
C SER A 12 9.76 2.04 14.32
N ASP A 13 9.02 1.04 14.80
CA ASP A 13 7.72 1.21 15.47
C ASP A 13 6.72 2.01 14.61
N GLY A 14 6.73 1.77 13.29
CA GLY A 14 5.84 2.44 12.33
C GLY A 14 6.18 3.90 12.03
N LYS A 15 7.31 4.42 12.49
CA LYS A 15 7.74 5.81 12.21
C LYS A 15 8.13 6.02 10.75
N LEU A 16 8.62 4.98 10.08
CA LEU A 16 8.95 5.03 8.66
C LEU A 16 7.70 4.73 7.82
N SER A 17 7.53 5.49 6.74
CA SER A 17 6.50 5.24 5.73
C SER A 17 6.93 4.11 4.80
N LEU A 18 6.08 3.08 4.66
CA LEU A 18 6.32 2.00 3.70
C LEU A 18 6.39 2.52 2.27
N LEU A 19 5.49 3.44 1.90
CA LEU A 19 5.43 4.01 0.55
C LEU A 19 6.74 4.72 0.20
N ASP A 20 7.29 5.51 1.12
CA ASP A 20 8.54 6.25 0.89
C ASP A 20 9.73 5.31 0.77
N LEU A 21 9.76 4.25 1.59
CA LEU A 21 10.80 3.21 1.48
C LEU A 21 10.73 2.45 0.15
N LEU A 22 9.53 2.20 -0.37
CA LEU A 22 9.34 1.55 -1.67
C LEU A 22 9.74 2.47 -2.84
N LYS A 23 9.41 3.76 -2.78
CA LYS A 23 9.85 4.76 -3.79
C LYS A 23 11.36 4.95 -3.81
N ALA A 24 12.04 4.70 -2.69
CA ALA A 24 13.50 4.78 -2.58
C ALA A 24 14.22 3.48 -2.96
N ASP A 25 13.51 2.35 -3.14
CA ASP A 25 14.12 1.06 -3.46
C ASP A 25 14.22 0.84 -4.97
N SER A 26 15.44 0.87 -5.51
CA SER A 26 15.69 0.72 -6.95
C SER A 26 15.20 -0.59 -7.54
N GLN A 27 15.13 -1.67 -6.75
CA GLN A 27 14.58 -2.95 -7.24
C GLN A 27 13.06 -2.91 -7.34
N VAL A 28 12.40 -2.06 -6.56
CA VAL A 28 10.96 -1.84 -6.62
C VAL A 28 10.63 -0.86 -7.75
N THR A 29 11.36 0.25 -7.85
CA THR A 29 11.12 1.27 -8.88
C THR A 29 11.51 0.81 -10.28
N ALA A 30 12.33 -0.24 -10.40
CA ALA A 30 12.55 -0.94 -11.67
C ALA A 30 11.30 -1.71 -12.15
N ALA A 31 10.36 -2.04 -11.25
CA ALA A 31 9.15 -2.82 -11.56
C ALA A 31 7.87 -1.98 -11.59
N LEU A 32 7.78 -0.93 -10.77
CA LEU A 32 6.61 -0.05 -10.66
C LEU A 32 7.06 1.41 -10.56
N SER A 33 6.43 2.28 -11.32
CA SER A 33 6.63 3.73 -11.20
C SER A 33 6.14 4.26 -9.84
N PRO A 34 6.61 5.45 -9.42
CA PRO A 34 6.10 6.09 -8.20
C PRO A 34 4.59 6.30 -8.19
N VAL A 35 4.00 6.60 -9.34
CA VAL A 35 2.54 6.80 -9.48
C VAL A 35 1.80 5.48 -9.31
N GLU A 36 2.24 4.41 -9.97
CA GLU A 36 1.65 3.07 -9.79
C GLU A 36 1.78 2.57 -8.35
N LEU A 37 2.85 2.93 -7.65
CA LEU A 37 3.00 2.66 -6.21
C LEU A 37 1.98 3.44 -5.39
N GLU A 38 1.82 4.75 -5.62
CA GLU A 38 0.84 5.58 -4.91
C GLU A 38 -0.58 5.03 -5.02
N GLU A 39 -0.99 4.58 -6.22
CA GLU A 39 -2.31 3.97 -6.44
C GLU A 39 -2.55 2.71 -5.58
N LYS A 40 -1.51 1.93 -5.26
CA LYS A 40 -1.67 0.72 -4.42
C LYS A 40 -1.92 1.06 -2.96
N PHE A 41 -1.59 2.29 -2.55
CA PHE A 41 -1.83 2.82 -1.21
C PHE A 41 -3.14 3.61 -1.10
N ASP A 42 -3.93 3.71 -2.17
CA ASP A 42 -5.25 4.34 -2.14
C ASP A 42 -6.27 3.46 -1.41
N LEU A 43 -6.84 3.98 -0.32
CA LEU A 43 -7.88 3.32 0.45
C LEU A 43 -9.20 3.19 -0.32
N GLY A 44 -9.49 4.09 -1.26
CA GLY A 44 -10.69 4.04 -2.09
C GLY A 44 -10.77 2.75 -2.90
N TYR A 45 -9.64 2.30 -3.47
CA TYR A 45 -9.53 1.00 -4.12
C TYR A 45 -9.89 -0.16 -3.17
N HIS A 46 -9.39 -0.12 -1.94
CA HIS A 46 -9.63 -1.17 -0.95
C HIS A 46 -11.04 -1.13 -0.35
N PHE A 47 -11.72 0.02 -0.39
CA PHE A 47 -13.10 0.20 0.08
C PHE A 47 -14.15 0.07 -1.03
N ALA A 48 -13.75 -0.22 -2.27
CA ALA A 48 -14.64 -0.25 -3.43
C ALA A 48 -15.86 -1.20 -3.31
N GLN A 49 -15.80 -2.18 -2.42
CA GLN A 49 -16.87 -3.17 -2.21
C GLN A 49 -17.71 -2.93 -0.94
N VAL A 50 -17.43 -1.87 -0.17
CA VAL A 50 -18.17 -1.59 1.07
C VAL A 50 -19.66 -1.45 0.81
N ASP A 51 -20.08 -0.61 -0.15
CA ASP A 51 -21.50 -0.39 -0.44
C ASP A 51 -22.18 -1.66 -0.97
N THR A 52 -21.47 -2.44 -1.78
CA THR A 52 -21.98 -3.72 -2.32
C THR A 52 -22.28 -4.71 -1.19
N ILE A 53 -21.39 -4.79 -0.20
CA ILE A 53 -21.58 -5.65 0.98
C ILE A 53 -22.75 -5.14 1.84
N PHE A 54 -22.83 -3.83 2.09
CA PHE A 54 -23.93 -3.25 2.87
C PHE A 54 -25.29 -3.49 2.23
N ALA A 55 -25.41 -3.28 0.91
CA ALA A 55 -26.64 -3.56 0.17
C ALA A 55 -27.06 -5.04 0.26
N ARG A 56 -26.10 -5.97 0.28
CA ARG A 56 -26.38 -7.40 0.40
C ARG A 56 -26.86 -7.82 1.79
N VAL A 57 -26.38 -7.16 2.85
CA VAL A 57 -26.65 -7.56 4.24
C VAL A 57 -27.88 -6.85 4.82
N PHE A 58 -28.11 -5.60 4.42
CA PHE A 58 -29.14 -4.73 5.02
C PHE A 58 -30.20 -4.22 4.03
N GLY A 59 -30.07 -4.55 2.74
CA GLY A 59 -31.02 -4.18 1.69
C GLY A 59 -32.06 -5.24 1.38
#